data_AF-A0A7U7QUE3-F1
#
_entry.id   AF-A0A7U7QUE3-F1
#
_cell.length_a   1.000
_cell.length_b   1.000
_cell.length_c   1.000
_cell.angle_alpha   90.00
_cell.angle_beta   90.00
_cell.angle_gamma   90.00
#
_symmetry.space_group_name_H-M   'P 1'
#
loop_
_entity.id
_entity.type
_entity.pdbx_description
1 polymer ?
#
loop_
_entity_poly.entity_id
_entity_poly.type
_entity_poly.pdbx_seq_one_letter_code
_entity_poly.pdbx_strand_id
1 'polypeptide(L)'
;MKKLFANEKIDLLYSIILVLIWIIFLLISKLLHFHSEWVNSFIGVFVIACFNLPTILRRKKQYKKIDELRKVLNLSIKEVREIADIGRYDLSDWNWDKAYISQKKLYLLEDTLEKMYVKQFGKEFEMRK
;
A
#
# COMPACT_ATOMS: atom_id res chain seq x y z
N MET A 1 -16.31 -1.16 -3.73
CA MET A 1 -16.34 -2.40 -2.92
C MET A 1 -15.64 -3.58 -3.58
N LYS A 2 -15.95 -3.99 -4.82
CA LYS A 2 -15.29 -5.15 -5.47
C LYS A 2 -13.74 -5.04 -5.55
N LYS A 3 -13.19 -3.87 -5.91
CA LYS A 3 -11.73 -3.62 -5.89
C LYS A 3 -11.11 -3.74 -4.49
N LEU A 4 -11.83 -3.34 -3.44
CA LEU A 4 -11.34 -3.40 -2.06
C LEU A 4 -11.16 -4.84 -1.57
N PHE A 5 -12.17 -5.70 -1.79
CA PHE A 5 -12.09 -7.13 -1.47
C PHE A 5 -11.06 -7.88 -2.32
N ALA A 6 -10.92 -7.53 -3.60
CA ALA A 6 -9.89 -8.11 -4.45
C ALA A 6 -8.48 -7.76 -3.94
N ASN A 7 -8.29 -6.51 -3.50
CA ASN A 7 -7.04 -6.06 -2.93
C ASN A 7 -6.76 -6.75 -1.58
N GLU A 8 -7.73 -6.87 -0.67
CA GLU A 8 -7.54 -7.62 0.59
C GLU A 8 -7.11 -9.08 0.35
N LYS A 9 -7.70 -9.76 -0.65
CA LYS A 9 -7.29 -11.11 -1.05
C LYS A 9 -5.84 -11.17 -1.54
N ILE A 10 -5.39 -10.15 -2.28
CA ILE A 10 -4.00 -10.07 -2.75
C ILE A 10 -3.03 -9.88 -1.57
N ASP A 11 -3.37 -9.06 -0.57
CA ASP A 11 -2.51 -8.92 0.62
C ASP A 11 -2.42 -10.23 1.40
N LEU A 12 -3.56 -10.90 1.60
CA LEU A 12 -3.59 -12.21 2.24
C LEU A 12 -2.68 -13.21 1.51
N LEU A 13 -2.71 -13.20 0.16
CA LEU A 13 -1.86 -14.04 -0.65
C LEU A 13 -0.37 -13.74 -0.42
N TYR A 14 0.02 -12.46 -0.40
CA TYR A 14 1.41 -12.07 -0.10
C TYR A 14 1.84 -12.48 1.31
N SER A 15 0.96 -12.32 2.31
CA SER A 15 1.22 -12.80 3.68
C SER A 15 1.42 -14.31 3.73
N ILE A 16 0.61 -15.10 3.00
CA ILE A 16 0.78 -16.55 2.90
C ILE A 16 2.12 -16.91 2.25
N ILE A 17 2.50 -16.23 1.16
CA ILE A 17 3.79 -16.44 0.48
C ILE A 17 4.96 -16.17 1.44
N LEU A 18 4.89 -15.09 2.23
CA LEU A 18 5.92 -14.80 3.22
C LEU A 18 6.04 -15.90 4.26
N VAL A 19 4.91 -16.40 4.79
CA VAL A 19 4.88 -17.53 5.74
C VAL A 19 5.54 -18.77 5.15
N LEU A 20 5.26 -19.09 3.89
CA LEU A 20 5.88 -20.23 3.20
C LEU A 20 7.40 -20.06 3.05
N ILE A 21 7.87 -18.87 2.67
CA ILE A 21 9.31 -18.56 2.59
C ILE A 21 9.98 -18.76 3.95
N TRP A 22 9.31 -18.38 5.03
CA TRP A 22 9.83 -18.58 6.38
C TRP A 22 9.88 -20.04 6.80
N ILE A 23 8.85 -20.83 6.48
CA ILE A 23 8.88 -22.28 6.74
C ILE A 23 10.08 -22.92 6.02
N ILE A 24 10.34 -22.54 4.77
CA ILE A 24 11.51 -23.00 4.02
C ILE A 24 12.81 -22.58 4.72
N PHE A 25 12.91 -21.33 5.17
CA PHE A 25 14.07 -20.84 5.92
C PHE A 25 14.29 -21.60 7.24
N LEU A 26 13.23 -21.93 7.98
CA LEU A 26 13.29 -22.76 9.19
C LEU A 26 13.80 -24.18 8.90
N LEU A 27 13.33 -24.79 7.81
CA LEU A 27 13.79 -26.11 7.38
C LEU A 27 15.28 -26.10 7.02
N ILE A 28 15.75 -25.08 6.30
CA ILE A 28 17.17 -24.91 5.96
C ILE A 28 18.01 -24.68 7.23
N SER A 29 17.53 -23.83 8.14
CA SER A 29 18.23 -23.55 9.41
C SER A 29 18.39 -24.80 10.26
N LYS A 30 17.34 -25.65 10.31
CA LYS A 30 17.39 -26.96 10.97
C LYS A 30 18.39 -27.90 10.30
N LEU A 31 18.47 -27.91 8.97
CA LEU A 31 19.40 -28.76 8.21
C LEU A 31 20.87 -28.35 8.41
N LEU A 32 21.13 -27.05 8.58
CA LEU A 32 22.47 -26.50 8.76
C LEU A 32 22.93 -26.41 10.23
N HIS A 33 22.15 -26.97 11.18
CA HIS A 33 22.40 -26.86 12.63
C HIS A 33 22.60 -25.42 13.13
N PHE A 34 21.98 -24.44 12.47
CA PHE A 34 22.03 -23.05 12.89
C PHE A 34 21.31 -22.90 14.24
N HIS A 35 21.96 -22.27 15.23
CA HIS A 35 21.49 -22.19 16.62
C HIS A 35 20.03 -21.71 16.74
N SER A 36 19.21 -22.45 17.51
CA SER A 36 17.77 -22.20 17.64
C SER A 36 17.42 -20.88 18.33
N GLU A 37 18.38 -20.27 19.03
CA GLU A 37 18.20 -18.97 19.70
C GLU A 37 17.93 -17.84 18.70
N TRP A 38 18.68 -17.79 17.60
CA TRP A 38 18.47 -16.79 16.55
C TRP A 38 17.10 -16.92 15.89
N VAL A 39 16.68 -18.16 15.62
CA VAL A 39 15.38 -18.47 15.02
C VAL A 39 14.24 -17.95 15.91
N ASN A 40 14.31 -18.18 17.22
CA ASN A 40 13.30 -17.68 18.17
C ASN A 40 13.27 -16.15 18.26
N SER A 41 14.43 -15.49 18.19
CA SER A 41 14.51 -14.02 18.20
C SER A 41 13.87 -13.37 16.96
N PHE A 42 13.87 -14.05 15.81
CA PHE A 42 13.32 -13.50 14.57
C PHE A 42 11.81 -13.74 14.37
N ILE A 43 11.16 -14.62 15.14
CA ILE A 43 9.72 -14.91 15.01
C ILE A 43 8.89 -13.63 15.16
N GLY A 44 9.18 -12.79 16.15
CA GLY A 44 8.44 -11.55 16.38
C GLY A 44 8.55 -10.56 15.22
N VAL A 45 9.77 -10.36 14.68
CA VAL A 45 10.02 -9.49 13.52
C VAL A 45 9.33 -10.04 12.27
N PHE A 46 9.35 -11.35 12.10
CA PHE A 46 8.75 -12.02 10.97
C PHE A 46 7.21 -11.90 10.96
N VAL A 47 6.57 -12.06 12.12
CA VAL A 47 5.12 -11.85 12.28
C VAL A 47 4.75 -10.42 11.91
N ILE A 48 5.48 -9.42 12.44
CA ILE A 48 5.25 -8.00 12.13
C ILE A 48 5.42 -7.75 10.62
N ALA A 49 6.42 -8.34 9.97
CA ALA A 49 6.65 -8.21 8.55
C ALA A 49 5.51 -8.82 7.71
N CYS A 50 5.00 -10.00 8.07
CA CYS A 50 3.93 -10.67 7.32
C CYS A 50 2.64 -9.87 7.22
N PHE A 51 2.30 -9.12 8.28
CA PHE A 51 1.08 -8.31 8.31
C PHE A 51 1.28 -6.89 7.79
N ASN A 52 2.41 -6.26 8.10
CA ASN A 52 2.61 -4.85 7.78
C ASN A 52 3.20 -4.61 6.39
N LEU A 53 4.06 -5.51 5.91
CA LEU A 53 4.86 -5.28 4.70
C LEU A 53 4.01 -5.23 3.42
N PRO A 54 3.02 -6.13 3.20
CA PRO A 54 2.10 -6.03 2.05
C PRO A 54 1.32 -4.71 2.07
N THR A 55 0.79 -4.36 3.24
CA THR A 55 0.01 -3.13 3.46
C THR A 55 0.84 -1.88 3.16
N ILE A 56 2.10 -1.82 3.62
CA ILE A 56 3.01 -0.70 3.37
C ILE A 56 3.34 -0.58 1.88
N LEU A 57 3.69 -1.69 1.22
CA LEU A 57 4.03 -1.70 -0.21
C LEU A 57 2.84 -1.23 -1.06
N ARG A 58 1.63 -1.68 -0.72
CA ARG A 58 0.42 -1.21 -1.38
C ARG A 58 0.23 0.29 -1.20
N ARG A 59 0.35 0.79 0.03
CA ARG A 59 0.15 2.20 0.33
C ARG A 59 1.12 3.07 -0.47
N LYS A 60 2.38 2.65 -0.58
CA LYS A 60 3.38 3.30 -1.46
C LYS A 60 2.96 3.31 -2.92
N LYS A 61 2.48 2.19 -3.46
CA LYS A 61 1.99 2.10 -4.85
C LYS A 61 0.79 3.02 -5.08
N GLN A 62 -0.13 3.05 -4.12
CA GLN A 62 -1.31 3.92 -4.16
C GLN A 62 -0.93 5.39 -4.11
N TYR A 63 0.00 5.78 -3.24
CA TYR A 63 0.53 7.15 -3.20
C TYR A 63 1.16 7.56 -4.53
N LYS A 64 1.98 6.70 -5.14
CA LYS A 64 2.57 6.98 -6.46
C LYS A 64 1.49 7.24 -7.51
N LYS A 65 0.46 6.41 -7.54
CA LYS A 65 -0.65 6.54 -8.49
C LYS A 65 -1.48 7.81 -8.27
N ILE A 66 -1.82 8.11 -7.02
CA ILE A 66 -2.52 9.36 -6.67
C ILE A 66 -1.66 10.57 -7.06
N ASP A 67 -0.35 10.51 -6.83
CA ASP A 67 0.58 11.58 -7.17
C ASP A 67 0.67 11.84 -8.69
N GLU A 68 0.67 10.77 -9.49
CA GLU A 68 0.62 10.91 -10.95
C GLU A 68 -0.73 11.45 -11.43
N LEU A 69 -1.85 10.92 -10.91
CA LEU A 69 -3.19 11.38 -11.25
C LEU A 69 -3.39 12.86 -10.94
N ARG A 70 -3.03 13.30 -9.72
CA ARG A 70 -3.16 14.72 -9.33
C ARG A 70 -2.28 15.64 -10.16
N LYS A 71 -1.10 15.19 -10.62
CA LYS A 71 -0.24 15.95 -11.54
C LYS A 71 -0.88 16.09 -12.91
N VAL A 72 -1.41 15.01 -13.48
CA VAL A 72 -2.02 15.04 -14.82
C VAL A 72 -3.34 15.82 -14.83
N LEU A 73 -4.11 15.75 -13.75
CA LEU A 73 -5.32 16.53 -13.55
C LEU A 73 -5.04 17.98 -13.11
N ASN A 74 -3.77 18.34 -12.88
CA ASN A 74 -3.31 19.64 -12.41
C ASN A 74 -4.01 20.12 -11.12
N LEU A 75 -4.20 19.20 -10.17
CA LEU A 75 -4.87 19.48 -8.89
C LEU A 75 -3.91 20.05 -7.86
N SER A 76 -4.37 21.08 -7.16
CA SER A 76 -3.75 21.65 -5.99
C SER A 76 -3.90 20.76 -4.76
N ILE A 77 -3.07 20.99 -3.74
CA ILE A 77 -3.14 20.24 -2.48
C ILE A 77 -4.46 20.47 -1.75
N LYS A 78 -5.09 21.65 -1.94
CA LYS A 78 -6.39 21.97 -1.34
C LYS A 78 -7.49 21.11 -1.96
N GLU A 79 -7.54 21.03 -3.29
CA GLU A 79 -8.53 20.21 -4.00
C GLU A 79 -8.38 18.73 -3.65
N VAL A 80 -7.15 18.22 -3.56
CA VAL A 80 -6.91 16.83 -3.13
C VAL A 80 -7.40 16.58 -1.71
N ARG A 81 -7.21 17.53 -0.79
CA ARG A 81 -7.73 17.41 0.58
C ARG A 81 -9.26 17.45 0.62
N GLU A 82 -9.88 18.32 -0.16
CA GLU A 82 -11.34 18.42 -0.27
C GLU A 82 -11.94 17.13 -0.83
N ILE A 83 -11.36 16.58 -1.91
CA ILE A 83 -11.81 15.30 -2.50
C ILE A 83 -11.71 14.16 -1.50
N ALA A 84 -10.63 14.11 -0.72
CA ALA A 84 -10.40 13.05 0.26
C ALA A 84 -11.14 13.28 1.60
N ASP A 85 -11.80 14.43 1.77
CA ASP A 85 -12.41 14.86 3.03
C ASP A 85 -11.40 14.77 4.20
N ILE A 86 -10.21 15.37 4.03
CA ILE A 86 -9.12 15.34 5.03
C ILE A 86 -8.73 16.75 5.48
N GLY A 87 -8.21 16.84 6.70
CA GLY A 87 -7.78 18.08 7.30
C GLY A 87 -6.50 18.64 6.69
N ARG A 88 -6.23 19.92 6.97
CA ARG A 88 -5.02 20.62 6.51
C ARG A 88 -3.72 19.94 6.98
N TYR A 89 -3.76 19.30 8.15
CA TYR A 89 -2.61 18.65 8.77
C TYR A 89 -2.45 17.19 8.34
N ASP A 90 -3.49 16.55 7.78
CA ASP A 90 -3.43 15.16 7.34
C ASP A 90 -2.54 14.99 6.09
N LEU A 91 -2.42 16.04 5.28
CA LEU A 91 -1.53 16.13 4.12
C LEU A 91 -1.02 17.57 4.02
N SER A 92 -0.06 17.98 4.86
CA SER A 92 0.39 19.38 4.93
C SER A 92 1.15 19.85 3.68
N ASP A 93 1.93 18.96 3.09
CA ASP A 93 2.69 19.11 1.86
C ASP A 93 2.46 17.87 0.97
N TRP A 94 3.17 17.78 -0.16
CA TRP A 94 3.11 16.60 -1.03
C TRP A 94 3.93 15.41 -0.49
N ASN A 95 4.22 15.37 0.81
CA ASN A 95 4.93 14.26 1.44
C ASN A 95 3.95 13.18 1.87
N TRP A 96 3.67 12.26 0.96
CA TRP A 96 2.77 11.14 1.19
C TRP A 96 3.24 10.18 2.30
N ASP A 97 4.55 10.07 2.54
CA ASP A 97 5.10 9.23 3.61
C ASP A 97 4.78 9.77 5.01
N LYS A 98 4.56 11.08 5.13
CA LYS A 98 4.15 11.75 6.38
C LYS A 98 2.64 11.98 6.46
N ALA A 99 1.88 11.60 5.44
CA ALA A 99 0.45 11.85 5.38
C ALA A 99 -0.33 10.93 6.33
N TYR A 100 -1.14 11.54 7.21
CA TYR A 100 -1.98 10.82 8.17
C TYR A 100 -3.38 10.56 7.60
N ILE A 101 -3.45 9.77 6.53
CA ILE A 101 -4.70 9.49 5.82
C ILE A 101 -5.07 8.02 5.99
N SER A 102 -6.29 7.73 6.47
CA SER A 102 -6.75 6.35 6.60
C SER A 102 -6.83 5.63 5.24
N GLN A 103 -6.60 4.31 5.23
CA GLN A 103 -6.60 3.53 3.99
C GLN A 103 -7.92 3.63 3.21
N LYS A 104 -9.05 3.70 3.92
CA LYS A 104 -10.38 3.90 3.32
C LYS A 104 -10.47 5.22 2.54
N LYS A 105 -9.95 6.32 3.11
CA LYS A 105 -9.92 7.63 2.45
C LYS A 105 -9.00 7.62 1.23
N LEU A 106 -7.86 6.91 1.28
CA LEU A 106 -6.99 6.74 0.12
C LEU A 106 -7.68 6.01 -1.04
N TYR A 107 -8.45 4.95 -0.76
CA TYR A 107 -9.21 4.27 -1.81
C TYR A 107 -10.28 5.17 -2.44
N LEU A 108 -10.97 5.98 -1.64
CA LEU A 108 -11.97 6.93 -2.16
C LEU A 108 -11.30 8.01 -3.02
N LEU A 109 -10.16 8.54 -2.58
CA LEU A 109 -9.39 9.51 -3.33
C LEU A 109 -8.92 8.93 -4.66
N GLU A 110 -8.31 7.75 -4.66
CA GLU A 110 -7.85 7.08 -5.89
C GLU A 110 -9.02 6.85 -6.88
N ASP A 111 -10.14 6.29 -6.42
CA ASP A 111 -11.31 6.02 -7.26
C ASP A 111 -11.91 7.31 -7.83
N THR A 112 -11.94 8.38 -7.04
CA THR A 112 -12.46 9.68 -7.49
C THR A 112 -11.55 10.31 -8.55
N LEU A 113 -10.23 10.27 -8.33
CA LEU A 113 -9.26 10.77 -9.30
C LEU A 113 -9.27 9.95 -10.61
N GLU A 114 -9.42 8.62 -10.52
CA GLU A 114 -9.59 7.77 -11.72
C GLU A 114 -10.83 8.18 -12.52
N LYS A 115 -11.97 8.39 -11.85
CA LYS A 115 -13.21 8.83 -12.51
C LYS A 115 -13.06 10.21 -13.15
N MET A 116 -12.40 11.15 -12.48
CA MET A 116 -12.09 12.47 -13.04
C MET A 116 -11.20 12.34 -14.28
N TYR A 117 -10.16 11.50 -14.21
CA TYR A 117 -9.28 11.22 -15.35
C TYR A 117 -10.04 10.64 -16.54
N VAL A 118 -10.86 9.61 -16.33
CA VAL A 118 -11.70 9.02 -17.38
C VAL A 118 -12.63 10.06 -17.98
N LYS A 119 -13.24 10.93 -17.16
CA LYS A 119 -14.13 11.99 -17.64
C LYS A 119 -13.40 13.02 -18.51
N GLN A 120 -12.14 13.32 -18.20
CA GLN A 120 -11.35 14.32 -18.91
C GLN A 120 -10.66 13.77 -20.18
N PHE A 121 -10.19 12.51 -20.15
CA PHE A 121 -9.37 11.93 -21.22
C PHE A 121 -10.05 10.78 -21.98
N GLY A 122 -11.24 10.34 -21.55
CA GLY A 122 -12.02 9.29 -22.22
C GLY A 122 -11.44 7.88 -22.13
N LYS A 123 -10.41 7.65 -21.31
CA LYS A 123 -9.71 6.38 -21.19
C LYS A 123 -9.27 6.11 -19.75
N GLU A 124 -9.02 4.83 -19.45
CA GLU A 124 -8.50 4.43 -18.14
C GLU A 124 -7.06 4.93 -17.92
N PHE A 125 -6.73 5.19 -16.65
CA PHE A 125 -5.41 5.65 -16.27
C PHE A 125 -4.41 4.47 -16.24
N GLU A 126 -3.36 4.57 -17.04
CA GLU A 126 -2.24 3.65 -17.04
C GLU A 126 -1.03 4.30 -16.36
N MET A 127 -0.52 3.68 -15.29
CA MET A 127 0.74 4.13 -14.68
C MET A 127 1.87 3.99 -15.68
N ARG A 128 2.69 5.04 -15.82
CA ARG A 128 3.92 4.94 -16.61
C ARG A 128 4.86 3.98 -15.88
N LYS A 129 5.32 2.95 -16.60
CA LYS A 129 6.25 1.94 -16.09
C LYS A 129 7.58 2.59 -15.71
#